data_AF-A0A226N7Z9-F1
#
_entry.id   AF-A0A226N7Z9-F1
#
_cell.length_a   1.000
_cell.length_b   1.000
_cell.length_c   1.000
_cell.angle_alpha   90.00
_cell.angle_beta   90.00
_cell.angle_gamma   90.00
#
_symmetry.space_group_name_H-M   'P 1'
#
loop_
_entity.id
_entity.type
_entity.pdbx_description
1 polymer ?
#
loop_
_entity_poly.entity_id
_entity_poly.type
_entity_poly.pdbx_seq_one_letter_code
_entity_poly.pdbx_strand_id
1 'polypeptide(L)'
;MLIISQAHKSTIWQVRHLPQNRDIFMTSGGAGSLHLWKYEYPAQRSKKDLEGAEMGVAGSVSLLQNVTLSTQPISSLDWSPDKKGLCVCSAFDQTVRVLIVTKLNKV
;
A
#
# COMPACT_ATOMS: atom_id res chain seq x y z
N MET A 1 -8.11 -12.57 14.61
CA MET A 1 -6.63 -12.57 14.53
C MET A 1 -6.22 -11.53 13.51
N LEU A 2 -5.80 -10.34 13.96
CA LEU A 2 -5.22 -9.32 13.08
C LEU A 2 -3.90 -9.88 12.54
N ILE A 3 -3.82 -10.13 11.23
CA ILE A 3 -2.57 -10.53 10.59
C ILE A 3 -1.69 -9.29 10.51
N ILE A 4 -0.95 -9.00 11.59
CA ILE A 4 0.10 -7.99 11.60
C ILE A 4 1.35 -8.66 11.06
N SER A 5 1.52 -8.66 9.74
CA SER A 5 2.87 -8.79 9.18
C SER A 5 3.51 -7.41 9.29
N GLN A 6 4.61 -7.30 10.03
CA GLN A 6 5.30 -6.02 10.23
C GLN A 6 5.96 -5.59 8.91
N ALA A 7 5.21 -4.84 8.11
CA ALA A 7 5.58 -4.38 6.77
C ALA A 7 6.82 -3.47 6.78
N HIS A 8 6.82 -2.46 7.65
CA HIS A 8 7.93 -1.52 7.79
C HIS A 8 8.63 -1.69 9.14
N LYS A 9 9.95 -1.50 9.17
CA LYS A 9 10.76 -1.43 10.40
C LYS A 9 10.70 -0.05 11.10
N SER A 10 9.86 0.85 10.59
CA SER A 10 9.72 2.24 11.00
C SER A 10 8.25 2.67 10.90
N THR A 11 7.92 3.87 11.39
CA THR A 11 6.61 4.50 11.18
C THR A 11 6.16 4.44 9.72
N ILE A 12 4.89 4.10 9.50
CA ILE A 12 4.23 4.23 8.19
C ILE A 12 3.62 5.63 8.15
N TRP A 13 4.02 6.44 7.17
CA TRP A 13 3.64 7.85 7.08
C TRP A 13 2.40 8.06 6.21
N GLN A 14 2.26 7.28 5.14
CA GLN A 14 1.16 7.41 4.20
C GLN A 14 0.78 6.05 3.61
N VAL A 15 -0.49 5.91 3.28
CA VAL A 15 -1.03 4.89 2.39
C VAL A 15 -1.79 5.55 1.24
N ARG A 16 -1.60 5.07 0.01
CA ARG A 16 -2.34 5.54 -1.18
C ARG A 16 -2.68 4.39 -2.11
N HIS A 17 -3.97 4.19 -2.35
CA HIS A 17 -4.47 3.29 -3.38
C HIS A 17 -4.13 3.80 -4.77
N LEU A 18 -3.84 2.88 -5.69
CA LEU A 18 -3.69 3.20 -7.10
C LEU A 18 -5.07 3.62 -7.65
N PRO A 19 -5.23 4.81 -8.26
CA PRO A 19 -6.52 5.29 -8.74
C PRO A 19 -7.17 4.33 -9.73
N GLN A 20 -6.37 3.64 -10.55
CA GLN A 20 -6.84 2.71 -11.57
C GLN A 20 -7.09 1.29 -11.03
N ASN A 21 -6.69 0.95 -9.80
CA ASN A 21 -6.99 -0.34 -9.18
C ASN A 21 -7.01 -0.21 -7.64
N ARG A 22 -8.21 -0.25 -7.05
CA ARG A 22 -8.41 -0.10 -5.60
C ARG A 22 -7.72 -1.18 -4.76
N ASP A 23 -7.46 -2.36 -5.34
CA ASP A 23 -6.87 -3.47 -4.61
C ASP A 23 -5.34 -3.33 -4.49
N ILE A 24 -4.73 -2.42 -5.25
CA ILE A 24 -3.31 -2.11 -5.19
C ILE A 24 -3.10 -0.80 -4.44
N PHE A 25 -2.17 -0.79 -3.50
CA PHE A 25 -1.82 0.43 -2.76
C PHE A 25 -0.34 0.46 -2.41
N MET A 26 0.17 1.66 -2.15
CA MET A 26 1.53 1.87 -1.72
C MET A 26 1.57 2.49 -0.32
N THR A 27 2.49 2.02 0.51
CA THR A 27 2.79 2.59 1.83
C THR A 27 4.17 3.24 1.83
N SER A 28 4.29 4.37 2.52
CA SER A 28 5.56 5.07 2.71
C SER A 28 6.07 4.94 4.14
N GLY A 29 7.36 4.69 4.30
CA GLY A 29 8.02 4.44 5.58
C GLY A 29 8.93 5.56 6.04
N GLY A 30 9.12 5.65 7.36
CA GLY A 30 10.03 6.59 8.03
C GLY A 30 11.51 6.36 7.72
N ALA A 31 11.89 5.16 7.30
CA ALA A 31 13.24 4.86 6.80
C ALA A 31 13.40 5.11 5.29
N GLY A 32 12.56 5.97 4.69
CA GLY A 32 12.63 6.30 3.27
C GLY A 32 12.27 5.15 2.32
N SER A 33 11.46 4.20 2.80
CA SER A 33 11.05 3.01 2.04
C SER A 33 9.64 3.12 1.47
N LEU A 34 9.42 2.55 0.30
CA LEU A 34 8.11 2.36 -0.32
C LEU A 34 7.83 0.87 -0.42
N HIS A 35 6.61 0.46 -0.09
CA HIS A 35 6.14 -0.92 -0.26
C HIS A 35 4.84 -0.91 -1.06
N LEU A 36 4.79 -1.71 -2.12
CA LEU A 36 3.64 -1.91 -2.98
C LEU A 36 2.91 -3.19 -2.56
N TRP A 37 1.61 -3.07 -2.32
CA TRP A 37 0.78 -4.15 -1.78
C TRP A 37 -0.39 -4.45 -2.70
N LYS A 38 -0.86 -5.69 -2.63
CA LYS A 38 -2.16 -6.12 -3.17
C LYS A 38 -3.04 -6.66 -2.05
N TYR A 39 -4.29 -6.25 -2.02
CA TYR A 39 -5.31 -6.85 -1.17
C TYR A 39 -5.91 -8.08 -1.85
N GLU A 40 -6.03 -9.17 -1.11
CA GLU A 40 -6.62 -10.43 -1.56
C GLU A 40 -7.90 -10.70 -0.77
N TYR A 41 -9.02 -10.78 -1.51
CA TYR A 41 -10.32 -11.02 -0.90
C TYR A 41 -10.43 -12.46 -0.38
N PRO A 42 -11.03 -12.66 0.81
CA PRO A 42 -11.34 -13.99 1.30
C PRO A 42 -12.49 -14.60 0.47
N ALA A 43 -12.65 -15.92 0.52
CA ALA A 43 -13.69 -16.64 -0.23
C ALA A 43 -15.12 -16.14 0.07
N GLN A 44 -15.37 -15.69 1.30
CA GLN A 44 -16.60 -15.03 1.71
C GLN A 44 -16.24 -13.78 2.51
N ARG A 45 -16.94 -12.66 2.26
CA ARG A 45 -16.68 -11.37 2.91
C ARG A 45 -17.56 -11.11 4.13
N SER A 46 -18.60 -11.92 4.34
CA SER A 46 -19.39 -11.92 5.55
C SER A 46 -19.58 -13.34 6.07
N LYS A 47 -19.71 -13.47 7.39
CA LYS A 47 -20.06 -14.71 8.08
C LYS A 47 -21.00 -14.34 9.23
N LYS A 48 -21.98 -15.19 9.51
CA LYS A 48 -22.80 -15.06 10.72
C LYS A 48 -22.04 -15.53 11.94
N ASP A 49 -22.05 -14.72 12.99
CA ASP A 49 -21.56 -15.12 14.31
C ASP A 49 -22.55 -16.09 14.99
N LEU A 50 -22.17 -16.62 16.16
CA LEU A 50 -22.96 -17.52 16.98
C LEU A 50 -24.34 -16.94 17.36
N GLU A 51 -24.45 -15.61 17.43
CA GLU A 51 -25.70 -14.88 17.72
C GLU A 51 -26.47 -14.47 16.45
N GLY A 52 -26.03 -14.89 15.26
CA GLY A 52 -26.70 -14.64 13.99
C GLY A 52 -26.42 -13.26 13.36
N ALA A 53 -25.59 -12.43 13.98
CA ALA A 53 -25.17 -11.13 13.44
C ALA A 53 -24.14 -11.30 12.29
N GLU A 54 -24.27 -10.50 11.23
CA GLU A 54 -23.31 -10.49 10.11
C GLU A 54 -21.99 -9.84 10.52
N MET A 55 -20.88 -10.55 10.37
CA MET A 55 -19.53 -10.07 10.62
C MET A 55 -18.69 -10.09 9.35
N GLY A 56 -17.87 -9.06 9.16
CA GLY A 56 -16.92 -8.99 8.05
C GLY A 56 -15.78 -10.00 8.19
N VAL A 57 -15.44 -10.70 7.11
CA VAL A 57 -14.28 -11.57 7.05
C VAL A 57 -13.12 -10.78 6.45
N ALA A 58 -12.01 -10.68 7.18
CA ALA A 58 -10.81 -10.00 6.72
C ALA A 58 -10.09 -10.84 5.65
N GLY A 59 -9.68 -10.17 4.56
CA GLY A 59 -8.75 -10.72 3.58
C GLY A 59 -7.29 -10.65 4.03
N SER A 60 -6.39 -10.93 3.09
CA SER A 60 -4.94 -10.84 3.26
C SER A 60 -4.34 -9.70 2.44
N VAL A 61 -3.10 -9.33 2.76
CA VAL A 61 -2.28 -8.42 1.95
C VAL A 61 -1.01 -9.13 1.54
N SER A 62 -0.65 -9.04 0.26
CA SER A 62 0.60 -9.57 -0.29
C SER A 62 1.54 -8.43 -0.67
N LEU A 63 2.80 -8.53 -0.27
CA LEU A 63 3.85 -7.60 -0.68
C LEU A 63 4.26 -7.93 -2.12
N LEU A 64 4.06 -6.98 -3.03
CA LEU A 64 4.45 -7.13 -4.43
C LEU A 64 5.90 -6.69 -4.67
N GLN A 65 6.29 -5.58 -4.03
CA GLN A 65 7.63 -5.01 -4.16
C GLN A 65 7.92 -4.03 -3.01
N ASN A 66 9.19 -3.87 -2.65
CA ASN A 66 9.67 -2.82 -1.76
C ASN A 66 11.00 -2.22 -2.23
N VAL A 67 11.24 -0.95 -1.90
CA VAL A 67 12.49 -0.25 -2.22
C VAL A 67 12.76 0.85 -1.20
N THR A 68 14.04 1.13 -0.91
CA THR A 68 14.46 2.29 -0.13
C THR A 68 15.02 3.36 -1.06
N LEU A 69 14.39 4.54 -1.10
CA LEU A 69 14.72 5.63 -2.03
C LEU A 69 15.33 6.86 -1.34
N SER A 70 15.20 6.95 -0.02
CA SER A 70 15.73 8.06 0.78
C SER A 70 16.30 7.51 2.09
N THR A 71 17.17 8.31 2.73
CA THR A 71 17.62 8.09 4.10
C THR A 71 16.68 8.73 5.13
N GLN A 72 15.74 9.56 4.66
CA GLN A 72 14.77 10.29 5.47
C GLN A 72 13.34 9.80 5.18
N PRO A 73 12.38 10.07 6.08
CA PRO A 73 10.99 9.69 5.87
C PRO A 73 10.42 10.18 4.54
N ILE A 74 9.71 9.29 3.83
CA ILE A 74 8.83 9.70 2.73
C ILE A 74 7.50 10.12 3.34
N SER A 75 7.33 11.42 3.50
CA SER A 75 6.21 12.02 4.23
C SER A 75 4.95 12.14 3.40
N SER A 76 5.07 12.20 2.07
CA SER A 76 3.90 12.21 1.18
C SER A 76 4.12 11.45 -0.11
N LEU A 77 3.02 10.94 -0.66
CA LEU A 77 2.96 10.26 -1.94
C LEU A 77 1.64 10.55 -2.62
N ASP A 78 1.68 10.73 -3.93
CA ASP A 78 0.48 10.89 -4.77
C ASP A 78 0.61 10.17 -6.12
N TRP A 79 -0.44 9.47 -6.52
CA TRP A 79 -0.50 8.77 -7.79
C TRP A 79 -1.10 9.66 -8.87
N SER A 80 -0.58 9.57 -10.10
CA SER A 80 -1.22 10.23 -11.24
C SER A 80 -2.57 9.56 -11.54
N PRO A 81 -3.68 10.33 -11.60
CA PRO A 81 -4.96 9.80 -12.07
C PRO A 81 -4.93 9.49 -13.57
N ASP A 82 -4.16 10.26 -14.35
CA ASP A 82 -4.13 10.18 -15.82
C ASP A 82 -3.21 9.06 -16.35
N LYS A 83 -2.08 8.81 -15.68
CA LYS A 83 -1.07 7.86 -16.14
C LYS A 83 -0.85 6.73 -15.13
N LYS A 84 -1.38 5.54 -15.44
CA LYS A 84 -1.24 4.35 -14.60
C LYS A 84 0.24 4.06 -14.31
N GLY A 85 0.56 3.94 -13.02
CA GLY A 85 1.92 3.64 -12.54
C GLY A 85 2.83 4.85 -12.38
N LEU A 86 2.42 6.05 -12.80
CA LEU A 86 3.17 7.28 -12.51
C LEU A 86 2.78 7.80 -11.12
N CYS A 87 3.77 8.14 -10.29
CA CYS A 87 3.53 8.80 -9.00
C CYS A 87 4.63 9.79 -8.65
N VAL A 88 4.34 10.65 -7.68
CA VAL A 88 5.29 11.59 -7.08
C VAL A 88 5.36 11.33 -5.58
N CYS A 89 6.54 11.44 -4.99
CA CYS A 89 6.71 11.41 -3.54
C CYS A 89 7.69 12.48 -3.06
N SER A 90 7.47 12.97 -1.84
CA SER A 90 8.39 13.89 -1.16
C SER A 90 8.98 13.23 0.08
N ALA A 91 10.25 13.55 0.35
CA ALA A 91 10.95 13.11 1.53
C ALA A 91 11.61 14.29 2.27
N PHE A 92 11.91 14.11 3.55
CA PHE A 92 12.55 15.16 4.37
C PHE A 92 14.04 15.37 4.07
N ASP A 93 14.59 14.64 3.09
CA ASP A 93 15.91 14.92 2.50
C ASP A 93 15.87 16.11 1.51
N GLN A 94 14.77 16.87 1.49
CA GLN A 94 14.54 18.02 0.61
C GLN A 94 14.46 17.65 -0.87
N THR A 95 13.97 16.45 -1.19
CA THR A 95 13.84 16.02 -2.57
C THR A 95 12.42 15.54 -2.91
N VAL A 96 12.03 15.82 -4.16
CA VAL A 96 10.81 15.31 -4.78
C VAL A 96 11.21 14.33 -5.87
N ARG A 97 10.60 13.14 -5.88
CA ARG A 97 10.88 12.10 -6.86
C ARG A 97 9.64 11.79 -7.67
N VAL A 98 9.79 11.72 -8.99
CA VAL A 98 8.80 11.17 -9.91
C VAL A 98 9.18 9.71 -10.17
N LEU A 99 8.25 8.80 -9.92
CA LEU A 99 8.47 7.36 -9.97
C LEU A 99 7.55 6.72 -11.01
N ILE A 100 8.05 5.67 -11.66
CA ILE A 100 7.26 4.81 -12.55
C ILE A 100 7.24 3.41 -11.98
N VAL A 101 6.05 2.93 -11.65
CA VAL A 101 5.79 1.55 -11.19
C VAL A 101 5.27 0.75 -12.38
N THR A 102 6.08 -0.23 -12.80
CA THR A 102 5.82 -1.03 -14.00
C THR A 102 5.07 -2.32 -13.68
N LYS A 103 4.56 -2.99 -14.73
CA LYS A 103 3.91 -4.32 -14.67
C LYS A 103 2.61 -4.38 -13.84
N LEU A 104 2.01 -3.24 -13.49
CA LEU A 104 0.71 -3.15 -12.79
C LEU A 104 -0.51 -3.69 -13.57
N ASN A 105 -0.31 -4.14 -14.80
CA ASN A 105 -1.32 -4.82 -15.62
C ASN A 105 -1.26 -6.35 -15.50
N LYS A 106 -0.19 -6.90 -14.93
CA LYS A 106 0.00 -8.34 -14.71
C LYS A 106 -0.33 -8.78 -13.28
N VAL A 107 -0.72 -7.81 -12.45
CA VAL A 107 -0.98 -7.98 -11.02
C VAL A 107 -2.47 -8.10 -10.80
#